data_AF-A0A7V6LSQ3-F1
#
_entry.id   AF-A0A7V6LSQ3-F1
#
_cell.length_a   1.000
_cell.length_b   1.000
_cell.length_c   1.000
_cell.angle_alpha   90.00
_cell.angle_beta   90.00
_cell.angle_gamma   90.00
#
_symmetry.space_group_name_H-M   'P 1'
#
loop_
_entity.id
_entity.type
_entity.pdbx_description
1 polymer ?
#
loop_
_entity_poly.entity_id
_entity_poly.type
_entity_poly.pdbx_seq_one_letter_code
_entity_poly.pdbx_strand_id
1 'polypeptide(L)'
;MGKETTKRIGDIIAKTLTIVFNPFLMPIYGLLIIINSPTIFSFLSKDIKRLLLLIVVINNSLLPFTFLSYMKVRNFVSDWLIFNRGERMVPMFSSAIFYGLTVYVTYKFNIPAFIKLYFVAALVMALVMGAVSFWIKASVHAAGMGSIVALIIVMMIKTHAPLLGYLIPSIILAGLVMSARLWLNAHSAKEVWIGLLLGLLCTGLVLYLF
;
A
#
# COMPACT_ATOMS: atom_id res chain seq x y z
N MET A 1 12.94 32.55 16.48
CA MET A 1 11.92 32.53 15.42
C MET A 1 12.17 31.48 14.33
N GLY A 2 13.38 31.34 13.73
CA GLY A 2 13.59 30.42 12.59
C GLY A 2 13.34 28.92 12.85
N LYS A 3 13.84 28.35 13.97
CA LYS A 3 13.75 26.91 14.26
C LYS A 3 12.32 26.40 14.45
N GLU A 4 11.45 27.22 15.04
CA GLU A 4 10.05 26.86 15.31
C GLU A 4 9.22 26.83 14.02
N THR A 5 9.43 27.80 13.14
CA THR A 5 8.82 27.84 11.81
C THR A 5 9.27 26.66 10.95
N THR A 6 10.57 26.34 10.92
CA THR A 6 11.09 25.17 10.19
C THR A 6 10.48 23.87 10.70
N LYS A 7 10.39 23.71 12.03
CA LYS A 7 9.75 22.53 12.63
C LYS A 7 8.29 22.41 12.22
N ARG A 8 7.54 23.52 12.26
CA ARG A 8 6.12 23.56 11.85
C ARG A 8 5.91 23.17 10.39
N ILE A 9 6.76 23.67 9.48
CA ILE A 9 6.69 23.32 8.05
C ILE A 9 6.99 21.84 7.85
N GLY A 10 8.04 21.32 8.51
CA GLY A 10 8.38 19.88 8.47
C GLY A 10 7.23 19.00 8.93
N ASP A 11 6.55 19.36 10.03
CA ASP A 11 5.40 18.62 10.54
C ASP A 11 4.22 18.59 9.55
N ILE A 12 3.95 19.71 8.88
CA ILE A 12 2.90 19.79 7.86
C ILE A 12 3.23 18.88 6.68
N ILE A 13 4.45 18.96 6.15
CA ILE A 13 4.89 18.13 5.02
C ILE A 13 4.80 16.64 5.39
N ALA A 14 5.32 16.25 6.55
CA ALA A 14 5.33 14.86 6.99
C ALA A 14 3.91 14.30 7.21
N LYS A 15 3.00 15.11 7.75
CA LYS A 15 1.57 14.74 7.90
C LYS A 15 0.90 14.61 6.54
N THR A 16 1.12 15.54 5.62
CA THR A 16 0.57 15.47 4.26
C THR A 16 1.05 14.21 3.54
N LEU A 17 2.35 13.91 3.57
CA LEU A 17 2.89 12.67 2.99
C LEU A 17 2.26 11.42 3.62
N THR A 18 2.06 11.40 4.94
CA THR A 18 1.40 10.29 5.64
C THR A 18 -0.05 10.09 5.20
N ILE A 19 -0.77 11.17 4.92
CA ILE A 19 -2.18 11.15 4.50
C ILE A 19 -2.31 10.75 3.03
N VAL A 20 -1.52 11.36 2.15
CA VAL A 20 -1.55 11.08 0.71
C VAL A 20 -1.06 9.66 0.43
N PHE A 21 0.03 9.24 1.07
CA PHE A 21 0.56 7.88 0.94
C PHE A 21 0.03 6.97 2.04
N ASN A 22 -1.27 7.06 2.32
CA ASN A 22 -1.93 6.15 3.25
C ASN A 22 -1.93 4.71 2.67
N PRO A 23 -1.59 3.67 3.47
CA PRO A 23 -1.59 2.28 3.04
C PRO A 23 -2.88 1.82 2.34
N PHE A 24 -4.05 2.35 2.73
CA PHE A 24 -5.32 2.04 2.07
C PHE A 24 -5.40 2.51 0.62
N LEU A 25 -4.59 3.50 0.22
CA LEU A 25 -4.54 4.03 -1.14
C LEU A 25 -3.50 3.33 -2.01
N MET A 26 -2.56 2.57 -1.42
CA MET A 26 -1.49 1.89 -2.17
C MET A 26 -2.04 0.93 -3.24
N PRO A 27 -3.08 0.11 -2.97
CA PRO A 27 -3.65 -0.74 -4.00
C PRO A 27 -4.23 0.02 -5.19
N ILE A 28 -4.75 1.24 -4.97
CA ILE A 28 -5.24 2.10 -6.05
C ILE A 28 -4.06 2.61 -6.87
N TYR A 29 -3.01 3.12 -6.22
CA TYR A 29 -1.83 3.64 -6.93
C TYR A 29 -1.15 2.57 -7.78
N GLY A 30 -0.98 1.35 -7.25
CA GLY A 30 -0.42 0.26 -8.04
C GLY A 30 -1.29 -0.12 -9.23
N LEU A 31 -2.63 -0.16 -9.08
CA LEU A 31 -3.53 -0.41 -10.21
C LEU A 31 -3.44 0.70 -11.27
N LEU A 32 -3.40 1.97 -10.84
CA LEU A 32 -3.25 3.12 -11.74
C LEU A 32 -1.94 3.04 -12.53
N ILE A 33 -0.84 2.63 -11.90
CA ILE A 33 0.43 2.38 -12.59
C ILE A 33 0.25 1.26 -13.62
N ILE A 34 -0.35 0.13 -13.23
CA ILE A 34 -0.55 -1.01 -14.14
C ILE A 34 -1.31 -0.59 -15.41
N ILE A 35 -2.47 0.05 -15.26
CA ILE A 35 -3.38 0.32 -16.39
C ILE A 35 -3.01 1.56 -17.22
N ASN A 36 -2.07 2.40 -16.76
CA ASN A 36 -1.62 3.60 -17.49
C ASN A 36 -0.16 3.53 -17.94
N SER A 37 0.62 2.56 -17.46
CA SER A 37 1.98 2.31 -17.94
C SER A 37 1.99 1.93 -19.44
N PRO A 38 3.08 2.20 -20.17
CA PRO A 38 3.23 1.79 -21.58
C PRO A 38 3.47 0.27 -21.71
N THR A 39 2.49 -0.51 -21.29
CA THR A 39 2.48 -1.98 -21.32
C THR A 39 1.19 -2.48 -21.98
N ILE A 40 1.07 -3.79 -22.21
CA ILE A 40 -0.14 -4.39 -22.79
C ILE A 40 -1.41 -4.12 -21.96
N PHE A 41 -1.27 -3.88 -20.65
CA PHE A 41 -2.39 -3.58 -19.76
C PHE A 41 -3.04 -2.22 -20.06
N SER A 42 -2.33 -1.32 -20.75
CA SER A 42 -2.89 -0.03 -21.19
C SER A 42 -3.96 -0.15 -22.26
N PHE A 43 -4.01 -1.27 -22.99
CA PHE A 43 -5.00 -1.53 -24.04
C PHE A 43 -6.32 -2.14 -23.52
N LEU A 44 -6.44 -2.36 -22.20
CA LEU A 44 -7.71 -2.78 -21.60
C LEU A 44 -8.83 -1.78 -21.93
N SER A 45 -10.04 -2.30 -22.18
CA SER A 45 -11.19 -1.45 -22.45
C SER A 45 -11.45 -0.48 -21.29
N LYS A 46 -11.98 0.70 -21.61
CA LYS A 46 -12.28 1.74 -20.61
C LYS A 46 -13.21 1.21 -19.51
N ASP A 47 -14.15 0.33 -19.88
CA ASP A 47 -15.11 -0.25 -18.94
C ASP A 47 -14.45 -1.24 -17.97
N ILE A 48 -13.52 -2.08 -18.44
CA ILE A 48 -12.74 -2.96 -17.55
C ILE A 48 -11.88 -2.12 -16.59
N LYS A 49 -11.21 -1.07 -17.09
CA LYS A 49 -10.40 -0.19 -16.23
C LYS A 49 -11.25 0.48 -15.14
N ARG A 50 -12.43 0.99 -15.51
CA ARG A 50 -13.39 1.59 -14.55
C ARG A 50 -13.88 0.59 -13.53
N LEU A 51 -14.26 -0.62 -13.96
CA LEU A 51 -14.70 -1.69 -13.08
C LEU A 51 -13.62 -2.06 -12.06
N LEU A 52 -12.38 -2.27 -12.51
CA LEU A 52 -11.25 -2.59 -11.63
C LEU A 52 -10.98 -1.46 -10.63
N LEU A 53 -11.04 -0.20 -11.08
CA LEU A 53 -10.89 0.97 -10.22
C LEU A 53 -11.99 1.04 -9.16
N LEU A 54 -13.25 0.81 -9.53
CA LEU A 54 -14.37 0.77 -8.59
C LEU A 54 -14.19 -0.33 -7.54
N ILE A 55 -13.84 -1.54 -7.98
CA ILE A 55 -13.60 -2.67 -7.07
C ILE A 55 -12.49 -2.32 -6.06
N VAL A 56 -11.34 -1.83 -6.53
CA VAL A 56 -10.21 -1.54 -5.62
C VAL A 56 -10.51 -0.36 -4.69
N VAL A 57 -11.17 0.69 -5.17
CA VAL A 57 -11.52 1.85 -4.33
C VAL A 57 -12.50 1.43 -3.24
N ILE A 58 -13.54 0.67 -3.59
CA ILE A 58 -14.55 0.24 -2.62
C ILE A 58 -13.94 -0.75 -1.63
N ASN A 59 -13.34 -1.84 -2.10
CA ASN A 59 -12.92 -2.93 -1.24
C ASN A 59 -11.59 -2.68 -0.54
N ASN A 60 -10.64 -1.97 -1.16
CA ASN A 60 -9.30 -1.84 -0.58
C ASN A 60 -9.08 -0.50 0.13
N SER A 61 -10.00 0.45 -0.01
CA SER A 61 -9.90 1.75 0.64
C SER A 61 -11.15 2.12 1.44
N LEU A 62 -12.32 2.19 0.80
CA LEU A 62 -13.54 2.66 1.48
C LEU A 62 -14.00 1.69 2.56
N LEU A 63 -14.17 0.40 2.26
CA LEU A 63 -14.64 -0.60 3.22
C LEU A 63 -13.69 -0.80 4.41
N PRO A 64 -12.36 -0.94 4.22
CA PRO A 64 -11.43 -1.02 5.35
C PRO A 64 -11.45 0.24 6.22
N PHE A 65 -11.57 1.42 5.60
CA PHE A 65 -11.59 2.70 6.32
C PHE A 65 -12.90 2.90 7.10
N THR A 66 -14.05 2.59 6.51
CA THR A 66 -15.35 2.66 7.20
C THR A 66 -15.42 1.65 8.33
N PHE A 67 -14.90 0.44 8.12
CA PHE A 67 -14.80 -0.57 9.16
C PHE A 67 -13.89 -0.11 10.31
N LEU A 68 -12.70 0.43 10.01
CA LEU A 68 -11.81 1.01 11.01
C LEU A 68 -12.49 2.12 11.83
N SER A 69 -13.22 3.01 11.14
CA SER A 69 -13.97 4.10 11.77
C SER A 69 -15.06 3.57 12.71
N TYR A 70 -15.80 2.55 12.26
CA TYR A 70 -16.78 1.85 13.09
C TYR A 70 -16.14 1.23 14.34
N MET A 71 -15.00 0.54 14.20
CA MET A 71 -14.29 -0.06 15.32
C MET A 71 -13.85 0.96 16.36
N LYS A 72 -13.40 2.14 15.91
CA LYS A 72 -13.04 3.25 16.80
C LYS A 72 -14.25 3.76 17.57
N VAL A 73 -15.39 3.97 16.92
CA VAL A 73 -16.64 4.42 17.58
C VAL A 73 -17.11 3.41 18.63
N ARG A 74 -16.85 2.12 18.40
CA ARG A 74 -17.15 1.02 19.34
C ARG A 74 -16.10 0.82 20.44
N ASN A 75 -15.08 1.69 20.53
CA ASN A 75 -13.96 1.62 21.48
C ASN A 75 -13.12 0.34 21.39
N PHE A 76 -13.13 -0.37 20.24
CA PHE A 76 -12.22 -1.49 19.99
C PHE A 76 -10.80 -1.04 19.62
N VAL A 77 -10.64 0.24 19.24
CA VAL A 77 -9.35 0.88 18.94
C VAL A 77 -9.32 2.20 19.70
N SER A 78 -8.26 2.44 20.49
CA SER A 78 -8.21 3.56 21.42
C SER A 78 -7.97 4.90 20.72
N ASP A 79 -7.19 4.91 19.65
CA ASP A 79 -6.84 6.13 18.92
C ASP A 79 -6.63 5.86 17.41
N TRP A 80 -6.80 6.90 16.58
CA TRP A 80 -6.47 6.87 15.16
C TRP A 80 -4.98 6.61 14.94
N LEU A 81 -4.15 7.09 15.86
CA LEU A 81 -2.75 6.74 15.97
C LEU A 81 -2.65 5.46 16.82
N ILE A 82 -2.74 4.32 16.17
CA ILE A 82 -2.75 3.03 16.89
C ILE A 82 -1.37 2.80 17.53
N PHE A 83 -1.22 3.15 18.81
CA PHE A 83 0.04 3.00 19.54
C PHE A 83 0.27 1.57 20.02
N ASN A 84 -0.81 0.89 20.42
CA ASN A 84 -0.76 -0.46 20.97
C ASN A 84 -0.68 -1.52 19.86
N ARG A 85 0.14 -2.56 20.04
CA ARG A 85 0.34 -3.62 19.05
C ARG A 85 -0.93 -4.44 18.82
N GLY A 86 -1.70 -4.71 19.88
CA GLY A 86 -2.94 -5.49 19.79
C GLY A 86 -4.02 -4.82 18.93
N GLU A 87 -4.13 -3.49 19.01
CA GLU A 87 -5.11 -2.72 18.25
C GLU A 87 -4.76 -2.58 16.76
N ARG A 88 -3.51 -2.88 16.36
CA ARG A 88 -3.08 -2.84 14.95
C ARG A 88 -3.51 -4.07 14.17
N MET A 89 -3.73 -5.17 14.87
CA MET A 89 -4.08 -6.45 14.25
C MET A 89 -5.46 -6.38 13.61
N VAL A 90 -6.42 -5.76 14.30
CA VAL A 90 -7.80 -5.76 13.81
C VAL A 90 -7.95 -5.01 12.48
N PRO A 91 -7.40 -3.78 12.32
CA PRO A 91 -7.39 -3.08 11.04
C PRO A 91 -6.65 -3.84 9.93
N MET A 92 -5.57 -4.55 10.26
CA MET A 92 -4.78 -5.30 9.27
C MET A 92 -5.52 -6.54 8.78
N PHE A 93 -6.07 -7.35 9.69
CA PHE A 93 -6.83 -8.54 9.33
C PHE A 93 -8.18 -8.18 8.68
N SER A 94 -8.84 -7.10 9.11
CA SER A 94 -10.04 -6.62 8.44
C SER A 94 -9.74 -6.18 7.00
N SER A 95 -8.60 -5.51 6.79
CA SER A 95 -8.14 -5.16 5.43
C SER A 95 -7.90 -6.40 4.60
N ALA A 96 -7.26 -7.43 5.16
CA ALA A 96 -7.03 -8.70 4.47
C ALA A 96 -8.35 -9.37 4.04
N ILE A 97 -9.41 -9.32 4.86
CA ILE A 97 -10.73 -9.84 4.49
C ILE A 97 -11.27 -9.12 3.24
N PHE A 98 -11.26 -7.79 3.23
CA PHE A 98 -11.76 -7.02 2.09
C PHE A 98 -10.86 -7.16 0.85
N TYR A 99 -9.55 -7.33 1.04
CA TYR A 99 -8.63 -7.60 -0.07
C TYR A 99 -8.88 -9.01 -0.64
N GLY A 100 -9.24 -9.97 0.20
CA GLY A 100 -9.72 -11.29 -0.21
C GLY A 100 -11.00 -11.22 -1.04
N LEU A 101 -11.92 -10.32 -0.68
CA LEU A 101 -13.11 -10.04 -1.49
C LEU A 101 -12.72 -9.48 -2.87
N THR A 102 -11.73 -8.59 -2.95
CA THR A 102 -11.19 -8.10 -4.23
C THR A 102 -10.63 -9.23 -5.08
N VAL A 103 -9.84 -10.14 -4.50
CA VAL A 103 -9.35 -11.33 -5.21
C VAL A 103 -10.52 -12.17 -5.71
N TYR A 104 -11.48 -12.51 -4.84
CA TYR A 104 -12.64 -13.31 -5.21
C TYR A 104 -13.44 -12.71 -6.37
N VAL A 105 -13.75 -11.41 -6.29
CA VAL A 105 -14.52 -10.71 -7.33
C VAL A 105 -13.74 -10.66 -8.64
N THR A 106 -12.45 -10.32 -8.60
CA THR A 106 -11.63 -10.17 -9.82
C THR A 106 -11.38 -11.50 -10.54
N TYR A 107 -11.38 -12.62 -9.81
CA TYR A 107 -11.28 -13.96 -10.42
C TYR A 107 -12.52 -14.35 -11.24
N LYS A 108 -13.70 -13.78 -10.95
CA LYS A 108 -14.92 -14.00 -11.74
C LYS A 108 -14.91 -13.32 -13.10
N PHE A 109 -14.01 -12.36 -13.32
CA PHE A 109 -13.89 -11.65 -14.58
C PHE A 109 -12.74 -12.20 -15.44
N ASN A 110 -12.89 -12.08 -16.75
CA ASN A 110 -11.83 -12.40 -17.71
C ASN A 110 -10.86 -11.21 -17.84
N ILE A 111 -10.05 -10.98 -16.81
CA ILE A 111 -9.00 -9.95 -16.79
C ILE A 111 -7.61 -10.60 -16.85
N PRO A 112 -6.56 -9.87 -17.27
CA PRO A 112 -5.20 -10.40 -17.36
C PRO A 112 -4.70 -11.02 -16.05
N ALA A 113 -4.01 -12.15 -16.15
CA ALA A 113 -3.51 -12.90 -15.00
C ALA A 113 -2.62 -12.05 -14.08
N PHE A 114 -1.78 -11.19 -14.65
CA PHE A 114 -0.93 -10.27 -13.89
C PHE A 114 -1.72 -9.35 -12.95
N ILE A 115 -2.90 -8.86 -13.37
CA ILE A 115 -3.76 -8.01 -12.54
C ILE A 115 -4.39 -8.83 -11.40
N LYS A 116 -4.79 -10.08 -11.67
CA LYS A 116 -5.28 -10.99 -10.62
C LYS A 116 -4.20 -11.24 -9.57
N LEU A 117 -2.97 -11.53 -10.02
CA LEU A 117 -1.80 -11.73 -9.16
C LEU A 117 -1.43 -10.49 -8.36
N TYR A 118 -1.61 -9.29 -8.92
CA TYR A 118 -1.43 -8.05 -8.17
C TYR A 118 -2.37 -7.95 -6.98
N PHE A 119 -3.65 -8.30 -7.14
CA PHE A 119 -4.58 -8.31 -6.00
C PHE A 119 -4.26 -9.42 -5.00
N VAL A 120 -3.78 -10.57 -5.46
CA VAL A 120 -3.26 -11.63 -4.59
C VAL A 120 -2.05 -11.15 -3.80
N ALA A 121 -1.10 -10.46 -4.44
CA ALA A 121 0.07 -9.89 -3.78
C ALA A 121 -0.33 -8.87 -2.70
N ALA A 122 -1.32 -8.01 -2.97
CA ALA A 122 -1.86 -7.07 -1.99
C ALA A 122 -2.47 -7.80 -0.77
N LEU A 123 -3.24 -8.87 -1.00
CA LEU A 123 -3.80 -9.72 0.06
C LEU A 123 -2.69 -10.38 0.89
N VAL A 124 -1.72 -11.04 0.24
CA VAL A 124 -0.60 -11.70 0.92
C VAL A 124 0.19 -10.67 1.73
N MET A 125 0.44 -9.48 1.19
CA MET A 125 1.10 -8.41 1.93
C MET A 125 0.31 -7.97 3.16
N ALA A 126 -1.01 -7.84 3.07
CA ALA A 126 -1.85 -7.51 4.23
C ALA A 126 -1.78 -8.60 5.32
N LEU A 127 -1.81 -9.87 4.93
CA LEU A 127 -1.66 -11.01 5.84
C LEU A 127 -0.27 -11.07 6.47
N VAL A 128 0.79 -10.88 5.68
CA VAL A 128 2.18 -10.85 6.17
C VAL A 128 2.38 -9.69 7.13
N MET A 129 1.86 -8.49 6.84
CA MET A 129 1.93 -7.36 7.78
C MET A 129 1.13 -7.63 9.05
N GLY A 130 -0.04 -8.24 8.96
CA GLY A 130 -0.84 -8.67 10.11
C GLY A 130 -0.07 -9.65 11.00
N ALA A 131 0.55 -10.66 10.39
CA ALA A 131 1.35 -11.65 11.09
C ALA A 131 2.63 -11.05 11.70
N VAL A 132 3.43 -10.31 10.93
CA VAL A 132 4.68 -9.71 11.45
C VAL A 132 4.40 -8.75 12.61
N SER A 133 3.23 -8.12 12.65
CA SER A 133 2.83 -7.20 13.72
C SER A 133 2.70 -7.85 15.09
N PHE A 134 2.64 -9.19 15.19
CA PHE A 134 2.74 -9.90 16.47
C PHE A 134 4.12 -9.69 17.14
N TRP A 135 5.19 -9.59 16.36
CA TRP A 135 6.56 -9.51 16.87
C TRP A 135 7.20 -8.13 16.70
N ILE A 136 6.98 -7.48 15.55
CA ILE A 136 7.69 -6.27 15.13
C ILE A 136 6.69 -5.21 14.69
N LYS A 137 6.89 -3.97 15.15
CA LYS A 137 6.11 -2.80 14.76
C LYS A 137 6.57 -2.24 13.40
N ALA A 138 6.60 -3.09 12.38
CA ALA A 138 7.00 -2.72 11.02
C ALA A 138 6.08 -1.62 10.45
N SER A 139 6.65 -0.72 9.64
CA SER A 139 5.90 0.40 9.08
C SER A 139 5.07 -0.03 7.86
N VAL A 140 3.74 0.04 7.99
CA VAL A 140 2.80 -0.20 6.88
C VAL A 140 2.96 0.78 5.72
N HIS A 141 3.31 2.04 6.00
CA HIS A 141 3.60 3.05 4.98
C HIS A 141 4.83 2.64 4.17
N ALA A 142 5.90 2.19 4.84
CA ALA A 142 7.10 1.72 4.16
C ALA A 142 6.82 0.43 3.35
N ALA A 143 6.06 -0.51 3.89
CA ALA A 143 5.65 -1.73 3.19
C ALA A 143 4.80 -1.44 1.94
N GLY A 144 3.89 -0.46 2.02
CA GLY A 144 3.13 0.02 0.87
C GLY A 144 4.03 0.56 -0.24
N MET A 145 4.96 1.46 0.10
CA MET A 145 5.92 2.01 -0.86
C MET A 145 6.85 0.94 -1.44
N GLY A 146 7.33 0.00 -0.62
CA GLY A 146 8.12 -1.14 -1.08
C GLY A 146 7.35 -2.03 -2.06
N SER A 147 6.05 -2.23 -1.82
CA SER A 147 5.18 -3.00 -2.73
C SER A 147 5.00 -2.31 -4.08
N ILE A 148 4.86 -0.98 -4.12
CA ILE A 148 4.81 -0.20 -5.37
C ILE A 148 6.13 -0.31 -6.14
N VAL A 149 7.27 -0.17 -5.46
CA VAL A 149 8.58 -0.30 -6.11
C VAL A 149 8.76 -1.71 -6.68
N ALA A 150 8.41 -2.77 -5.93
CA ALA A 150 8.46 -4.14 -6.43
C ALA A 150 7.53 -4.38 -7.62
N LEU A 151 6.30 -3.87 -7.58
CA LEU A 151 5.37 -3.95 -8.70
C LEU A 151 6.01 -3.40 -9.98
N ILE A 152 6.58 -2.19 -9.93
CA ILE A 152 7.17 -1.54 -11.11
C ILE A 152 8.39 -2.33 -11.62
N ILE A 153 9.26 -2.80 -10.72
CA ILE A 153 10.43 -3.61 -11.09
C ILE A 153 9.98 -4.90 -11.79
N VAL A 154 9.02 -5.63 -11.22
CA VAL A 154 8.53 -6.88 -11.82
C VAL A 154 7.81 -6.62 -13.13
N MET A 155 7.03 -5.55 -13.25
CA MET A 155 6.43 -5.15 -14.53
C MET A 155 7.51 -4.88 -15.59
N MET A 156 8.53 -4.10 -15.24
CA MET A 156 9.64 -3.77 -16.15
C MET A 156 10.33 -5.04 -16.66
N ILE A 157 10.53 -6.04 -15.78
CA ILE A 157 11.11 -7.34 -16.14
C ILE A 157 10.17 -8.17 -17.01
N LYS A 158 8.91 -8.37 -16.58
CA LYS A 158 7.95 -9.27 -17.26
C LYS A 158 7.44 -8.71 -18.59
N THR A 159 7.37 -7.39 -18.75
CA THR A 159 6.86 -6.76 -19.98
C THR A 159 7.94 -6.11 -20.84
N HIS A 160 9.21 -6.11 -20.39
CA HIS A 160 10.33 -5.39 -21.03
C HIS A 160 10.04 -3.90 -21.32
N ALA A 161 9.12 -3.28 -20.59
CA ALA A 161 8.69 -1.91 -20.85
C ALA A 161 9.60 -0.90 -20.13
N PRO A 162 9.88 0.27 -20.72
CA PRO A 162 10.75 1.29 -20.12
C PRO A 162 10.03 2.06 -19.01
N LEU A 163 9.89 1.46 -17.82
CA LEU A 163 9.13 2.01 -16.69
C LEU A 163 9.96 2.90 -15.75
N LEU A 164 11.14 3.37 -16.17
CA LEU A 164 11.99 4.24 -15.34
C LEU A 164 11.28 5.53 -14.90
N GLY A 165 10.39 6.07 -15.76
CA GLY A 165 9.57 7.24 -15.43
C GLY A 165 8.57 7.01 -14.28
N TYR A 166 8.24 5.76 -13.96
CA TYR A 166 7.45 5.39 -12.77
C TYR A 166 8.35 4.98 -11.61
N LEU A 167 9.43 4.26 -11.88
CA LEU A 167 10.33 3.70 -10.87
C LEU A 167 11.06 4.78 -10.07
N ILE A 168 11.70 5.74 -10.77
CA ILE A 168 12.53 6.76 -10.12
C ILE A 168 11.68 7.63 -9.18
N PRO A 169 10.53 8.20 -9.61
CA PRO A 169 9.65 8.94 -8.69
C PRO A 169 9.17 8.09 -7.53
N SER A 170 8.85 6.80 -7.75
CA SER A 170 8.39 5.90 -6.68
C SER A 170 9.46 5.66 -5.61
N ILE A 171 10.73 5.53 -6.00
CA ILE A 171 11.85 5.40 -5.05
C ILE A 171 12.04 6.69 -4.26
N ILE A 172 11.99 7.85 -4.92
CA ILE A 172 12.11 9.16 -4.25
C ILE A 172 10.96 9.34 -3.25
N LEU A 173 9.72 9.08 -3.68
CA LEU A 173 8.54 9.15 -2.83
C LEU A 173 8.63 8.15 -1.67
N ALA A 174 9.17 6.95 -1.88
CA ALA A 174 9.40 5.98 -0.81
C ALA A 174 10.34 6.57 0.25
N GLY A 175 11.46 7.17 -0.17
CA GLY A 175 12.39 7.88 0.71
C GLY A 175 11.73 9.01 1.49
N LEU A 176 10.91 9.84 0.84
CA LEU A 176 10.18 10.95 1.47
C LEU A 176 9.14 10.45 2.49
N VAL A 177 8.35 9.43 2.15
CA VAL A 177 7.36 8.83 3.05
C VAL A 177 8.04 8.20 4.26
N MET A 178 9.12 7.45 4.05
CA MET A 178 9.92 6.87 5.13
C MET A 178 10.49 7.94 6.05
N SER A 179 11.05 9.01 5.48
CA SER A 179 11.56 10.16 6.23
C SER A 179 10.45 10.85 7.04
N ALA A 180 9.25 10.98 6.49
CA ALA A 180 8.09 11.52 7.21
C ALA A 180 7.70 10.65 8.43
N ARG A 181 7.80 9.32 8.32
CA ARG A 181 7.52 8.43 9.46
C ARG A 181 8.54 8.59 10.59
N LEU A 182 9.81 8.80 10.24
CA LEU A 182 10.88 9.07 11.21
C LEU A 182 10.73 10.46 11.83
N TRP A 183 10.46 11.48 11.02
CA TRP A 183 10.26 12.86 11.47
C TRP A 183 9.12 12.98 12.50
N LEU A 184 8.00 12.31 12.25
CA LEU A 184 6.85 12.27 13.16
C LEU A 184 7.06 11.35 14.37
N ASN A 185 8.25 10.76 14.54
CA ASN A 185 8.56 9.78 15.58
C ASN A 185 7.56 8.61 15.64
N ALA A 186 6.93 8.27 14.51
CA ALA A 186 5.91 7.23 14.45
C ALA A 186 6.51 5.82 14.45
N HIS A 187 7.75 5.70 13.94
CA HIS A 187 8.54 4.48 13.83
C HIS A 187 10.03 4.77 13.97
N SER A 188 10.82 3.76 14.34
CA SER A 188 12.29 3.78 14.29
C SER A 188 12.81 3.45 12.89
N ALA A 189 14.08 3.77 12.62
CA ALA A 189 14.74 3.43 11.35
C ALA A 189 14.64 1.94 11.00
N LYS A 190 14.86 1.06 12.00
CA LYS A 190 14.74 -0.39 11.83
C LYS A 190 13.33 -0.81 11.40
N GLU A 191 12.30 -0.27 12.04
CA GLU A 191 10.90 -0.58 11.71
C GLU A 191 10.50 -0.13 10.31
N VAL A 192 11.05 1.00 9.85
CA VAL A 192 10.83 1.53 8.50
C VAL A 192 11.51 0.67 7.44
N TRP A 193 12.78 0.31 7.64
CA TRP A 193 13.51 -0.58 6.72
C TRP A 193 12.90 -1.97 6.64
N ILE A 194 12.50 -2.56 7.77
CA ILE A 194 11.80 -3.85 7.79
C ILE A 194 10.50 -3.75 6.98
N GLY A 195 9.72 -2.69 7.18
CA GLY A 195 8.50 -2.48 6.40
C GLY A 195 8.78 -2.43 4.91
N LEU A 196 9.74 -1.60 4.47
CA LEU A 196 10.13 -1.48 3.06
C LEU A 196 10.54 -2.82 2.45
N LEU A 197 11.41 -3.58 3.12
CA LEU A 197 11.90 -4.86 2.65
C LEU A 197 10.79 -5.91 2.58
N LEU A 198 9.89 -5.94 3.56
CA LEU A 198 8.71 -6.82 3.52
C LEU A 198 7.83 -6.51 2.31
N GLY A 199 7.57 -5.22 2.05
CA GLY A 199 6.84 -4.76 0.86
C GLY A 199 7.48 -5.22 -0.45
N LEU A 200 8.79 -4.97 -0.57
CA LEU A 200 9.57 -5.32 -1.75
C LEU A 200 9.58 -6.83 -2.02
N LEU A 201 9.93 -7.62 -1.00
CA LEU A 201 10.12 -9.06 -1.14
C LEU A 201 8.78 -9.78 -1.28
N CYS A 202 7.79 -9.46 -0.45
CA CYS A 202 6.50 -10.14 -0.49
C CYS A 202 5.79 -9.91 -1.82
N THR A 203 5.63 -8.64 -2.22
CA THR A 203 4.97 -8.31 -3.48
C THR A 203 5.79 -8.76 -4.68
N GLY A 204 7.11 -8.58 -4.62
CA GLY A 204 8.03 -9.01 -5.68
C GLY A 204 7.98 -10.52 -5.92
N LEU A 205 8.06 -11.33 -4.86
CA LEU A 205 8.02 -12.79 -4.97
C LEU A 205 6.68 -13.28 -5.52
N VAL A 206 5.55 -12.76 -5.02
CA VAL A 206 4.23 -13.16 -5.53
C VAL A 206 4.08 -12.80 -7.01
N LEU A 207 4.47 -11.60 -7.41
CA LEU A 207 4.33 -11.15 -8.80
C LEU A 207 5.34 -11.79 -9.76
N TYR A 208 6.52 -12.16 -9.28
CA TYR A 208 7.59 -12.70 -10.12
C TYR A 208 7.42 -14.20 -10.36
N LEU A 209 7.17 -14.97 -9.29
CA LEU A 209 7.13 -16.43 -9.33
C LEU A 209 5.83 -17.00 -9.92
N PHE A 210 4.73 -16.25 -9.81
CA PHE A 210 3.42 -16.64 -10.32
C PHE A 210 3.01 -15.73 -11.48
#